data_AF-A0A3S3P353-F1
#
_entry.id   AF-A0A3S3P353-F1
#
_cell.length_a   1.000
_cell.length_b   1.000
_cell.length_c   1.000
_cell.angle_alpha   90.00
_cell.angle_beta   90.00
_cell.angle_gamma   90.00
#
_symmetry.space_group_name_H-M   'P 1'
#
loop_
_entity.id
_entity.type
_entity.pdbx_description
1 polymer ?
#
loop_
_entity_poly.entity_id
_entity_poly.type
_entity_poly.pdbx_seq_one_letter_code
_entity_poly.pdbx_strand_id
1 'polypeptide(L)'
;MEKSSSLRYGFLLVLLVLLPGCIKADWNIEMVTDPTSNVNLSPFDQWRSAYECLQNISSNCPGNYSLNEGGWVNLRSNDTVRYCNITGCADHSRAVLKCICLVKRDFKFQNGATVKDINDTINDGCRSST
;
A
#
# COMPACT_ATOMS: atom_id res chain seq x y z
N MET A 1 -4.97 -58.28 30.68
CA MET A 1 -5.66 -57.16 30.00
C MET A 1 -5.95 -56.12 31.04
N GLU A 2 -5.17 -55.05 31.15
CA GLU A 2 -5.62 -53.85 31.85
C GLU A 2 -4.86 -52.63 31.32
N LYS A 3 -5.62 -51.59 31.00
CA LYS A 3 -5.41 -50.74 29.83
C LYS A 3 -4.72 -49.44 30.24
N SER A 4 -3.47 -49.28 29.79
CA SER A 4 -2.73 -48.01 29.73
C SER A 4 -3.54 -46.94 29.00
N SER A 5 -4.26 -46.09 29.75
CA SER A 5 -5.14 -45.06 29.16
C SER A 5 -5.13 -43.73 29.92
N SER A 6 -4.83 -43.73 31.21
CA SER A 6 -5.06 -42.55 32.09
C SER A 6 -3.97 -41.48 32.01
N LEU A 7 -2.74 -41.85 31.63
CA LEU A 7 -1.59 -40.93 31.64
C LEU A 7 -1.52 -40.01 30.40
N ARG A 8 -2.23 -40.38 29.31
CA ARG A 8 -2.24 -39.60 28.05
C ARG A 8 -3.22 -38.42 28.09
N TYR A 9 -4.31 -38.53 28.87
CA TYR A 9 -5.32 -37.47 28.96
C TYR A 9 -4.88 -36.27 29.81
N GLY A 10 -4.03 -36.48 30.82
CA GLY A 10 -3.51 -35.40 31.66
C GLY A 10 -2.59 -34.44 30.89
N PHE A 11 -1.77 -34.98 29.97
CA PHE A 11 -0.83 -34.18 29.17
C PHE A 11 -1.55 -33.34 28.10
N LEU A 12 -2.66 -33.85 27.56
CA LEU A 12 -3.50 -33.14 26.58
C LEU A 12 -4.27 -31.96 27.19
N LEU A 13 -4.62 -32.03 28.48
CA LEU A 13 -5.33 -30.94 29.16
C LEU A 13 -4.44 -29.74 29.49
N VAL A 14 -3.13 -29.95 29.72
CA VAL A 14 -2.20 -28.85 30.02
C VAL A 14 -1.89 -27.99 28.78
N LEU A 15 -1.92 -28.58 27.59
CA LEU A 15 -1.71 -27.87 26.32
C LEU A 15 -2.88 -26.93 25.94
N LEU A 16 -4.08 -27.18 26.45
CA LEU A 16 -5.26 -26.32 26.23
C LEU A 16 -5.29 -25.08 27.15
N VAL A 17 -4.47 -25.03 28.20
CA VAL A 17 -4.41 -23.91 29.16
C VAL A 17 -3.33 -22.88 28.78
N LEU A 18 -2.47 -23.19 27.81
CA LEU A 18 -1.48 -22.27 27.23
C LEU A 18 -2.01 -21.60 25.94
N LEU A 19 -3.32 -21.31 25.87
CA LEU A 19 -3.81 -20.33 24.92
C LEU A 19 -3.18 -18.99 25.30
N PRO A 20 -2.29 -18.42 24.47
CA PRO A 20 -1.72 -17.13 24.75
C PRO A 20 -2.88 -16.15 24.83
N GLY A 21 -2.96 -15.40 25.94
CA GLY A 21 -3.94 -14.33 26.07
C GLY A 21 -3.89 -13.47 24.81
N CYS A 22 -5.05 -13.15 24.25
CA CYS A 22 -5.15 -12.14 23.21
C CYS A 22 -4.50 -10.87 23.76
N ILE A 23 -3.25 -10.63 23.40
CA ILE A 23 -2.60 -9.35 23.60
C ILE A 23 -3.49 -8.39 22.80
N LYS A 24 -4.27 -7.59 23.52
CA LYS A 24 -4.91 -6.43 22.91
C LYS A 24 -3.77 -5.50 22.55
N ALA A 25 -3.28 -5.64 21.31
CA ALA A 25 -2.51 -4.57 20.70
C ALA A 25 -3.42 -3.34 20.75
N ASP A 26 -2.95 -2.31 21.43
CA ASP A 26 -3.58 -1.00 21.40
C ASP A 26 -3.48 -0.51 19.94
N TRP A 27 -4.58 -0.57 19.19
CA TRP A 27 -4.65 -0.17 17.79
C TRP A 27 -4.74 1.35 17.64
N ASN A 28 -3.98 2.09 18.46
CA ASN A 28 -3.65 3.46 18.15
C ASN A 28 -2.59 3.42 17.04
N ILE A 29 -3.05 3.13 15.81
CA ILE A 29 -2.28 3.42 14.62
C ILE A 29 -2.16 4.95 14.62
N GLU A 30 -1.03 5.45 15.10
CA GLU A 30 -0.64 6.83 14.88
C GLU A 30 -0.79 7.06 13.38
N MET A 31 -1.77 7.89 12.99
CA MET A 31 -1.91 8.29 11.60
C MET A 31 -0.56 8.86 11.18
N VAL A 32 0.00 8.22 10.16
CA VAL A 32 1.32 8.45 9.61
C VAL A 32 1.57 9.96 9.58
N THR A 33 2.43 10.39 10.51
CA THR A 33 3.21 11.62 10.33
C THR A 33 3.85 11.51 8.96
N ASP A 34 3.68 12.54 8.12
CA ASP A 34 4.14 12.63 6.72
C ASP A 34 5.16 11.52 6.36
N PRO A 35 4.83 10.54 5.48
CA PRO A 35 5.68 9.38 5.21
C PRO A 35 7.07 9.77 4.70
N THR A 36 7.25 11.03 4.27
CA THR A 36 8.52 11.59 3.82
C THR A 36 9.37 12.25 4.93
N SER A 37 8.88 12.25 6.17
CA SER A 37 9.49 12.95 7.32
C SER A 37 10.82 12.36 7.80
N ASN A 38 11.11 11.09 7.51
CA ASN A 38 12.34 10.42 7.90
C ASN A 38 13.23 10.14 6.68
N VAL A 39 14.45 10.66 6.71
CA VAL A 39 15.43 10.56 5.60
C VAL A 39 16.27 9.27 5.62
N ASN A 40 16.23 8.48 6.71
CA ASN A 40 17.04 7.28 6.87
C ASN A 40 16.20 6.09 7.37
N LEU A 41 15.27 5.66 6.52
CA LEU A 41 14.36 4.54 6.77
C LEU A 41 15.08 3.19 6.59
N SER A 42 14.78 2.23 7.48
CA SER A 42 15.19 0.84 7.27
C SER A 42 14.51 0.28 6.01
N PRO A 43 15.04 -0.79 5.37
CA PRO A 43 14.42 -1.34 4.17
C PRO A 43 12.94 -1.71 4.34
N PHE A 44 12.55 -2.20 5.51
CA PHE A 44 11.15 -2.52 5.81
C PHE A 44 10.30 -1.25 5.92
N ASP A 45 10.81 -0.22 6.61
CA ASP A 45 10.08 1.04 6.77
C ASP A 45 9.94 1.77 5.43
N GLN A 46 10.92 1.70 4.53
CA GLN A 46 10.81 2.25 3.17
C GLN A 46 9.62 1.66 2.40
N TRP A 47 9.42 0.34 2.49
CA TRP A 47 8.28 -0.33 1.87
C TRP A 47 6.96 0.08 2.53
N ARG A 48 6.92 0.15 3.86
CA ARG A 48 5.74 0.62 4.58
C ARG A 48 5.37 2.04 4.19
N SER A 49 6.32 2.97 4.18
CA SER A 49 6.09 4.36 3.78
C SER A 49 5.68 4.50 2.31
N ALA A 50 6.23 3.66 1.42
CA ALA A 50 5.77 3.63 0.03
C ALA A 50 4.32 3.14 -0.10
N TYR A 51 3.92 2.14 0.69
CA TYR A 51 2.53 1.70 0.79
C TYR A 51 1.62 2.82 1.33
N GLU A 52 2.05 3.53 2.38
CA GLU A 52 1.32 4.67 2.94
C GLU A 52 1.12 5.79 1.91
N CYS A 53 2.14 6.08 1.08
CA CYS A 53 1.99 6.99 -0.05
C CYS A 53 0.87 6.55 -1.00
N LEU A 54 0.75 5.24 -1.31
CA LEU A 54 -0.31 4.71 -2.19
C LEU A 54 -1.70 4.79 -1.56
N GLN A 55 -1.80 4.81 -0.22
CA GLN A 55 -3.08 5.02 0.48
C GLN A 55 -3.53 6.49 0.46
N ASN A 56 -2.72 7.42 -0.04
CA ASN A 56 -3.12 8.80 -0.21
C ASN A 56 -4.10 8.92 -1.40
N ILE A 57 -5.39 8.82 -1.07
CA ILE A 57 -6.50 8.90 -2.03
C ILE A 57 -7.15 10.27 -1.89
N SER A 58 -7.19 11.03 -2.99
CA SER A 58 -7.94 12.28 -3.05
C SER A 58 -9.43 12.02 -3.22
N SER A 59 -10.28 12.67 -2.41
CA SER A 59 -11.73 12.63 -2.56
C SER A 59 -12.23 13.22 -3.90
N ASN A 60 -11.41 14.06 -4.52
CA ASN A 60 -11.68 14.60 -5.86
C ASN A 60 -11.38 13.58 -6.97
N CYS A 61 -10.76 12.46 -6.63
CA CYS A 61 -10.39 11.41 -7.56
C CYS A 61 -11.24 10.15 -7.31
N PRO A 62 -12.18 9.81 -8.21
CA PRO A 62 -12.91 8.57 -8.09
C PRO A 62 -11.91 7.39 -8.14
N GLY A 63 -12.20 6.32 -7.38
CA GLY A 63 -11.21 5.28 -7.07
C GLY A 63 -10.59 4.56 -8.29
N ASN A 64 -11.24 4.59 -9.46
CA ASN A 64 -10.66 4.08 -10.71
C ASN A 64 -9.48 4.94 -11.23
N TYR A 65 -9.39 6.20 -10.80
CA TYR A 65 -8.31 7.13 -11.15
C TYR A 65 -7.18 7.14 -10.11
N SER A 66 -7.31 6.36 -9.05
CA SER A 66 -6.27 6.22 -8.02
C SER A 66 -5.19 5.25 -8.49
N LEU A 67 -3.93 5.66 -8.32
CA LEU A 67 -2.80 4.78 -8.50
C LEU A 67 -2.82 3.71 -7.40
N ASN A 68 -2.64 2.45 -7.78
CA ASN A 68 -2.56 1.32 -6.86
C ASN A 68 -1.23 0.55 -7.03
N GLU A 69 -0.99 -0.44 -6.17
CA GLU A 69 0.22 -1.27 -6.21
C GLU A 69 0.47 -2.00 -7.54
N GLY A 70 -0.58 -2.22 -8.33
CA GLY A 70 -0.49 -2.83 -9.65
C GLY A 70 0.25 -1.98 -10.68
N GLY A 71 0.53 -0.69 -10.38
CA GLY A 71 1.28 0.20 -11.27
C GLY A 71 0.48 0.62 -12.49
N TRP A 72 -0.82 0.85 -12.30
CA TRP A 72 -1.74 1.22 -13.36
C TRP A 72 -2.82 2.14 -12.81
N VAL A 73 -3.21 3.10 -13.64
CA VAL A 73 -4.42 3.90 -13.44
C VAL A 73 -5.46 3.37 -14.41
N ASN A 74 -6.58 2.86 -13.89
CA ASN A 74 -7.61 2.24 -14.69
C ASN A 74 -8.49 3.30 -15.37
N LEU A 75 -7.96 3.87 -16.45
CA LEU A 75 -8.66 4.87 -17.25
C LEU A 75 -9.33 4.20 -18.45
N ARG A 76 -10.62 4.48 -18.62
CA ARG A 76 -11.27 4.30 -19.93
C ARG A 76 -10.84 5.47 -20.82
N SER A 77 -10.83 5.26 -22.13
CA SER A 77 -10.41 6.29 -23.10
C SER A 77 -11.23 7.59 -23.00
N ASN A 78 -12.51 7.52 -22.61
CA ASN A 78 -13.35 8.70 -22.40
C ASN A 78 -13.00 9.49 -21.12
N ASP A 79 -12.30 8.85 -20.18
CA ASP A 79 -12.00 9.40 -18.86
C ASP A 79 -10.63 10.10 -18.82
N THR A 80 -9.77 9.85 -19.82
CA THR A 80 -8.43 10.44 -19.92
C THR A 80 -8.47 11.97 -19.90
N VAL A 81 -9.40 12.60 -20.63
CA VAL A 81 -9.54 14.08 -20.65
C VAL A 81 -9.87 14.60 -19.24
N ARG A 82 -10.77 13.94 -18.52
CA ARG A 82 -11.14 14.33 -17.15
C ARG A 82 -9.97 14.12 -16.18
N TYR A 83 -9.24 13.03 -16.33
CA TYR A 83 -8.07 12.71 -15.53
C TYR A 83 -6.95 13.75 -15.71
N CYS A 84 -6.76 14.24 -16.94
CA CYS A 84 -5.65 15.13 -17.32
C CYS A 84 -5.94 16.63 -17.20
N ASN A 85 -7.19 17.03 -16.92
CA ASN A 85 -7.53 18.43 -16.69
C ASN A 85 -6.78 19.01 -15.47
N ILE A 86 -6.70 20.36 -15.39
CA ILE A 86 -5.99 21.10 -14.33
C ILE A 86 -6.49 20.74 -12.91
N THR A 87 -7.76 20.38 -12.77
CA THR A 87 -8.36 19.90 -11.51
C THR A 87 -8.57 18.38 -11.48
N GLY A 88 -7.97 17.68 -12.43
CA GLY A 88 -8.03 16.24 -12.59
C GLY A 88 -7.07 15.50 -11.65
N CYS A 89 -6.96 14.20 -11.87
CA CYS A 89 -6.25 13.28 -10.98
C CYS A 89 -4.81 12.99 -11.38
N ALA A 90 -4.36 13.54 -12.52
CA ALA A 90 -2.98 13.44 -12.96
C ALA A 90 -2.02 14.05 -11.94
N ASP A 91 -2.32 15.25 -11.43
CA ASP A 91 -1.45 15.92 -10.46
C ASP A 91 -1.42 15.24 -9.10
N HIS A 92 -2.58 14.72 -8.66
CA HIS A 92 -2.64 13.88 -7.46
C HIS A 92 -1.79 12.61 -7.61
N SER A 93 -1.91 11.93 -8.75
CA SER A 93 -1.11 10.72 -9.03
C SER A 93 0.38 11.03 -9.09
N ARG A 94 0.78 12.17 -9.67
CA ARG A 94 2.17 12.65 -9.64
C ARG A 94 2.66 12.94 -8.23
N ALA A 95 1.81 13.50 -7.36
CA ALA A 95 2.15 13.72 -5.96
C ALA A 95 2.38 12.39 -5.22
N VAL A 96 1.54 11.38 -5.45
CA VAL A 96 1.73 10.02 -4.92
C VAL A 96 3.04 9.40 -5.42
N LEU A 97 3.31 9.48 -6.73
CA LEU A 97 4.57 9.00 -7.32
C LEU A 97 5.81 9.68 -6.73
N LYS A 98 5.72 11.01 -6.49
CA LYS A 98 6.78 11.76 -5.84
C LYS A 98 7.00 11.30 -4.39
N CYS A 99 5.93 11.07 -3.63
CA CYS A 99 5.99 10.52 -2.28
C CYS A 99 6.75 9.18 -2.26
N ILE A 100 6.37 8.24 -3.14
CA ILE A 100 7.03 6.94 -3.27
C ILE A 100 8.53 7.10 -3.58
N CYS A 101 8.88 7.98 -4.52
CA CYS A 101 10.27 8.21 -4.90
C CYS A 101 11.12 8.76 -3.74
N LEU A 102 10.53 9.60 -2.88
CA LEU A 102 11.23 10.17 -1.72
C LEU A 102 11.53 9.11 -0.66
N VAL A 103 10.61 8.18 -0.42
CA VAL A 103 10.75 7.15 0.62
C VAL A 103 11.44 5.88 0.14
N LYS A 104 11.36 5.57 -1.17
CA LYS A 104 11.95 4.38 -1.78
C LYS A 104 12.31 4.61 -3.26
N ARG A 105 13.56 4.99 -3.54
CA ARG A 105 14.02 5.34 -4.90
C ARG A 105 14.01 4.19 -5.91
N ASP A 106 14.19 2.96 -5.43
CA ASP A 106 14.22 1.73 -6.21
C ASP A 106 12.85 1.02 -6.25
N PHE A 107 11.77 1.73 -5.92
CA PHE A 107 10.42 1.16 -5.92
C PHE A 107 10.02 0.62 -7.31
N LYS A 108 9.48 -0.59 -7.30
CA LYS A 108 8.84 -1.21 -8.45
C LYS A 108 7.42 -1.60 -8.06
N PHE A 109 6.48 -1.30 -8.95
CA PHE A 109 5.11 -1.77 -8.85
C PHE A 109 5.05 -3.28 -9.09
N GLN A 110 3.92 -3.90 -8.76
CA GLN A 110 3.73 -5.35 -8.92
C GLN A 110 3.88 -5.81 -10.39
N ASN A 111 3.57 -4.92 -11.34
CA ASN A 111 3.78 -5.17 -12.77
C ASN A 111 5.24 -4.97 -13.24
N GLY A 112 6.17 -4.64 -12.33
CA GLY A 112 7.58 -4.41 -12.60
C GLY A 112 7.94 -2.99 -13.06
N ALA A 113 6.94 -2.14 -13.30
CA ALA A 113 7.14 -0.75 -13.70
C ALA A 113 7.82 0.05 -12.58
N THR A 114 8.65 1.02 -12.97
CA THR A 114 9.24 2.00 -12.07
C THR A 114 8.33 3.21 -11.90
N VAL A 115 8.59 4.03 -10.89
CA VAL A 115 7.93 5.34 -10.72
C VAL A 115 8.05 6.20 -11.99
N LYS A 116 9.20 6.13 -12.68
CA LYS A 116 9.43 6.85 -13.93
C LYS A 116 8.50 6.35 -15.04
N ASP A 117 8.38 5.04 -15.21
CA ASP A 117 7.54 4.45 -16.26
C ASP A 117 6.08 4.87 -16.11
N ILE A 118 5.57 4.90 -14.87
CA ILE A 118 4.19 5.36 -14.59
C ILE A 118 4.06 6.85 -14.88
N ASN A 119 5.02 7.67 -14.45
CA ASN A 119 4.98 9.12 -14.70
C ASN A 119 5.02 9.46 -16.19
N ASP A 120 5.85 8.75 -16.96
CA ASP A 120 5.93 8.90 -18.40
C ASP A 120 4.61 8.49 -19.08
N THR A 121 4.02 7.37 -18.65
CA THR A 121 2.70 6.91 -19.13
C THR A 121 1.61 7.96 -18.89
N ILE A 122 1.58 8.59 -17.71
CA ILE A 122 0.65 9.69 -17.40
C ILE A 122 0.89 10.88 -18.33
N ASN A 123 2.15 11.25 -18.56
CA ASN A 123 2.49 12.39 -19.42
C ASN A 123 2.07 12.13 -20.88
N ASP A 124 2.34 10.95 -21.40
CA ASP A 124 1.98 10.58 -22.78
C ASP A 124 0.46 10.48 -22.96
N GLY A 125 -0.23 9.91 -21.98
CA GLY A 125 -1.70 9.86 -21.95
C GLY A 125 -2.31 11.26 -21.95
N CYS A 126 -1.79 12.18 -21.13
CA CYS A 126 -2.32 13.54 -21.05
C CYS A 126 -1.98 14.42 -22.24
N ARG A 127 -0.80 14.25 -22.85
CA ARG A 127 -0.45 14.92 -24.11
C ARG A 127 -1.37 14.47 -25.25
N SER A 128 -1.69 13.18 -25.31
CA SER A 128 -2.54 12.62 -26.37
C SER A 128 -4.03 12.94 -26.17
N SER A 129 -4.42 13.45 -25.00
CA SER A 129 -5.80 13.87 -24.70
C SER A 129 -6.07 15.37 -24.91
N THR A 130 -5.05 16.12 -25.33
CA THR A 130 -5.16 17.55 -25.67
C THR A 130 -5.52 17.69 -27.14
#